data_AF-A0AAV8VYQ3-F1
#
_entry.id   AF-A0AAV8VYQ3-F1
#
_cell.length_a   1.000
_cell.length_b   1.000
_cell.length_c   1.000
_cell.angle_alpha   90.00
_cell.angle_beta   90.00
_cell.angle_gamma   90.00
#
_symmetry.space_group_name_H-M   'P 1'
#
loop_
_entity.id
_entity.type
_entity.pdbx_description
1 polymer ?
#
loop_
_entity_poly.entity_id
_entity_poly.type
_entity_poly.pdbx_seq_one_letter_code
_entity_poly.pdbx_strand_id
1 'polypeptide(L)'
;MECFKEDHMWRCLYRKLQNQKSADLTNDRIQQVDGGFFEKFGSLFREHAEYAATQEQIEKQRVAEAAAQVIPKDEESDNEAEAAPTGEGDADVSLSSDSEIEGEKEQTELIATAFNMEAWLKKQLIYRNIDELYTEILYEILHNVGCDMSYEVGQIALFSYAQDAFKMSNDKHKYLMEVAEQKEAPELLLNVEVIEAKDLKSKDSNGMSDPFVTLYLTSNNAHRYNTSVKTMTLNPVWEEHFALPIADNVNDDTLCLEVWDFDPAESVKEKLGKIFEVKGVRGMRKLVKEIALTATTGQHENELIGRAKIPLSTIPASGMTMWYSLDKKNKVNRQGVLKIRVSYSSKKNSQVAEQEHRHLLRLVLLHELEMSKVAPHWWCGTFSPHGEQLLTQHIAQSGLSPSEVALCQWCVFSGIHQNHPPQLYTVLKSAREADKTPTNEFRA
;
A
#
# COMPACT_ATOMS: atom_id res chain seq x y z
N MET A 1 24.90 10.09 24.72
CA MET A 1 24.67 9.07 25.78
C MET A 1 23.50 8.13 25.47
N GLU A 2 22.65 8.41 24.47
CA GLU A 2 21.51 7.55 24.06
C GLU A 2 21.90 6.37 23.15
N CYS A 3 22.95 6.51 22.34
CA CYS A 3 23.47 5.45 21.46
C CYS A 3 23.90 4.16 22.20
N PHE A 4 24.38 4.27 23.46
CA PHE A 4 24.72 3.11 24.29
C PHE A 4 23.50 2.35 24.84
N LYS A 5 22.32 2.98 24.90
CA LYS A 5 21.07 2.33 25.36
C LYS A 5 20.40 1.53 24.24
N GLU A 6 20.54 1.96 22.99
CA GLU A 6 20.02 1.25 21.81
C GLU A 6 20.81 -0.02 21.51
N ASP A 7 22.14 0.02 21.59
CA ASP A 7 22.99 -1.15 21.34
C ASP A 7 22.75 -2.26 22.39
N HIS A 8 22.47 -1.85 23.63
CA HIS A 8 22.05 -2.75 24.70
C HIS A 8 20.65 -3.35 24.44
N MET A 9 19.71 -2.56 23.90
CA MET A 9 18.36 -3.03 23.56
C MET A 9 18.41 -4.10 22.46
N TRP A 10 19.19 -3.87 21.40
CA TRP A 10 19.36 -4.81 20.29
C TRP A 10 20.08 -6.09 20.70
N ARG A 11 21.12 -6.00 21.55
CA ARG A 11 21.78 -7.20 22.10
C ARG A 11 20.85 -8.03 22.98
N CYS A 12 19.94 -7.39 23.72
CA CYS A 12 18.92 -8.10 24.50
C CYS A 12 17.85 -8.76 23.63
N LEU A 13 17.39 -8.09 22.57
CA LEU A 13 16.39 -8.63 21.64
C LEU A 13 16.96 -9.80 20.83
N TYR A 14 18.18 -9.65 20.30
CA TYR A 14 18.89 -10.71 19.57
C TYR A 14 19.13 -11.95 20.44
N ARG A 15 19.50 -11.77 21.70
CA ARG A 15 19.70 -12.88 22.65
C ARG A 15 18.39 -13.59 23.01
N LYS A 16 17.25 -12.86 23.06
CA LYS A 16 15.92 -13.46 23.23
C LYS A 16 15.51 -14.30 22.02
N LEU A 17 15.78 -13.82 20.81
CA LEU A 17 15.50 -14.55 19.56
C LEU A 17 16.36 -15.81 19.41
N GLN A 18 17.64 -15.76 19.81
CA GLN A 18 18.49 -16.96 19.82
C GLN A 18 18.05 -18.00 20.84
N ASN A 19 17.56 -17.58 22.02
CA ASN A 19 17.05 -18.49 23.04
C ASN A 19 15.71 -19.15 22.67
N GLN A 20 14.93 -18.55 21.76
CA GLN A 20 13.74 -19.19 21.20
C GLN A 20 14.10 -20.24 20.14
N LYS A 21 15.16 -20.00 19.37
CA LYS A 21 15.64 -20.93 18.33
C LYS A 21 16.17 -22.26 18.89
N SER A 22 16.62 -22.28 20.15
CA SER A 22 17.08 -23.49 20.83
C SER A 22 15.98 -24.26 21.55
N ALA A 23 14.79 -23.68 21.73
CA ALA A 23 13.67 -24.32 22.42
C ALA A 23 12.75 -25.15 21.49
N ASP A 24 12.79 -24.92 20.18
CA ASP A 24 11.85 -25.52 19.20
C ASP A 24 12.39 -26.77 18.46
N LEU A 25 13.51 -27.35 18.87
CA LEU A 25 14.09 -28.55 18.24
C LEU A 25 13.44 -29.89 18.62
N THR A 26 12.18 -29.92 19.10
CA THR A 26 11.49 -31.18 19.45
C THR A 26 10.07 -31.31 18.90
N ASN A 27 9.80 -30.88 17.66
CA ASN A 27 8.54 -31.24 17.00
C ASN A 27 8.71 -31.48 15.48
N ASP A 28 9.04 -32.73 15.12
CA ASP A 28 9.19 -33.28 13.76
C ASP A 28 7.86 -33.44 13.00
N ARG A 29 6.99 -32.42 12.96
CA ARG A 29 5.75 -32.48 12.15
C ARG A 29 5.63 -31.44 11.04
N ILE A 30 6.57 -30.51 10.92
CA ILE A 30 6.51 -29.43 9.92
C ILE A 30 7.20 -29.80 8.60
N GLN A 31 8.07 -30.82 8.57
CA GLN A 31 8.88 -31.12 7.37
C GLN A 31 8.17 -31.89 6.25
N GLN A 32 6.94 -32.40 6.44
CA GLN A 32 6.30 -33.22 5.40
C GLN A 32 5.34 -32.45 4.46
N VAL A 33 5.02 -31.18 4.72
CA VAL A 33 3.97 -30.48 3.96
C VAL A 33 4.52 -29.66 2.78
N ASP A 34 5.81 -29.31 2.78
CA ASP A 34 6.40 -28.38 1.81
C ASP A 34 7.09 -29.02 0.61
N GLY A 35 6.72 -30.24 0.19
CA GLY A 35 6.96 -30.78 -1.17
C GLY A 35 8.37 -30.63 -1.78
N GLY A 36 9.41 -30.52 -0.96
CA GLY A 36 10.77 -30.18 -1.41
C GLY A 36 10.90 -28.78 -2.03
N PHE A 37 10.03 -27.82 -1.71
CA PHE A 37 10.08 -26.45 -2.23
C PHE A 37 11.42 -25.79 -1.91
N PHE A 38 11.86 -25.81 -0.65
CA PHE A 38 13.14 -25.22 -0.24
C PHE A 38 14.36 -25.99 -0.76
N GLU A 39 14.26 -27.30 -0.95
CA GLU A 39 15.33 -28.11 -1.56
C GLU A 39 15.45 -27.85 -3.07
N LYS A 40 14.32 -27.73 -3.79
CA LYS A 40 14.27 -27.30 -5.19
C LYS A 40 14.72 -25.85 -5.37
N PHE A 41 14.40 -24.97 -4.41
CA PHE A 41 14.87 -23.58 -4.40
C PHE A 41 16.39 -23.53 -4.20
N GLY A 42 16.91 -24.30 -3.23
CA GLY A 42 18.34 -24.40 -2.97
C GLY A 42 19.12 -25.01 -4.14
N SER A 43 18.56 -26.03 -4.81
CA SER A 43 19.17 -26.62 -6.00
C SER A 43 19.16 -25.67 -7.18
N LEU A 44 18.08 -24.90 -7.38
CA LEU A 44 18.00 -23.83 -8.39
C LEU A 44 19.08 -22.76 -8.18
N PHE A 45 19.33 -22.33 -6.94
CA PHE A 45 20.42 -21.40 -6.65
C PHE A 45 21.80 -21.99 -6.91
N ARG A 46 22.00 -23.27 -6.61
CA ARG A 46 23.26 -23.96 -6.88
C ARG A 46 23.51 -24.12 -8.39
N GLU A 47 22.50 -24.53 -9.14
CA GLU A 47 22.56 -24.66 -10.60
C GLU A 47 22.82 -23.28 -11.26
N HIS A 48 22.20 -22.22 -10.75
CA HIS A 48 22.41 -20.86 -11.25
C HIS A 48 23.81 -20.32 -10.92
N ALA A 49 24.36 -20.67 -9.75
CA ALA A 49 25.73 -20.34 -9.37
C ALA A 49 26.77 -21.10 -10.20
N GLU A 50 26.54 -22.38 -10.48
CA GLU A 50 27.41 -23.21 -11.32
C GLU A 50 27.39 -22.74 -12.79
N TYR A 51 26.22 -22.37 -13.31
CA TYR A 51 26.10 -21.78 -14.65
C TYR A 51 26.81 -20.43 -14.76
N ALA A 52 26.68 -19.57 -13.74
CA ALA A 52 27.37 -18.27 -13.70
C ALA A 52 28.90 -18.42 -13.65
N ALA A 53 29.41 -19.36 -12.85
CA ALA A 53 30.85 -19.65 -12.78
C ALA A 53 31.39 -20.18 -14.12
N THR A 54 30.59 -20.97 -14.84
CA THR A 54 30.97 -21.51 -16.16
C THR A 54 31.04 -20.40 -17.22
N GLN A 55 30.09 -19.45 -17.20
CA GLN A 55 30.09 -18.30 -18.12
C GLN A 55 31.28 -17.37 -17.85
N GLU A 56 31.61 -17.13 -16.58
CA GLU A 56 32.77 -16.31 -16.21
C GLU A 56 34.10 -16.95 -16.68
N GLN A 57 34.21 -18.27 -16.64
CA GLN A 57 35.37 -18.99 -17.16
C GLN A 57 35.47 -18.92 -18.69
N ILE A 58 34.36 -19.06 -19.41
CA ILE A 58 34.31 -18.93 -20.88
C ILE A 58 34.74 -17.51 -21.30
N GLU A 59 34.29 -16.49 -20.58
CA GLU A 59 34.59 -15.10 -20.92
C GLU A 59 36.06 -14.75 -20.65
N LYS A 60 36.65 -15.24 -19.54
CA LYS A 60 38.10 -15.14 -19.28
C LYS A 60 38.93 -15.83 -20.36
N GLN A 61 38.46 -16.96 -20.90
CA GLN A 61 39.15 -17.69 -21.96
C GLN A 61 39.10 -16.92 -23.30
N ARG A 62 37.96 -16.31 -23.64
CA ARG A 62 37.81 -15.48 -24.85
C ARG A 62 38.69 -14.22 -24.79
N VAL A 63 38.82 -13.59 -23.62
CA VAL A 63 39.68 -12.42 -23.44
C VAL A 63 41.16 -12.82 -23.54
N ALA A 64 41.56 -13.97 -23.01
CA ALA A 64 42.92 -14.48 -23.14
C ALA A 64 43.29 -14.83 -24.59
N GLU A 65 42.35 -15.42 -25.36
CA GLU A 65 42.55 -15.71 -26.79
C GLU A 65 42.63 -14.43 -27.63
N ALA A 66 41.85 -13.40 -27.30
CA ALA A 66 41.91 -12.10 -27.97
C ALA A 66 43.25 -11.38 -27.70
N ALA A 67 43.78 -11.50 -26.48
CA ALA A 67 45.09 -10.94 -26.12
C ALA A 67 46.26 -11.66 -26.81
N ALA A 68 46.12 -12.95 -27.12
CA ALA A 68 47.14 -13.75 -27.80
C ALA A 68 47.26 -13.49 -29.32
N GLN A 69 46.32 -12.75 -29.93
CA GLN A 69 46.31 -12.47 -31.38
C GLN A 69 46.97 -11.13 -31.77
N VAL A 70 47.61 -10.43 -30.83
CA VAL A 70 48.31 -9.16 -31.10
C VAL A 70 49.82 -9.38 -31.03
N ILE A 71 50.47 -9.50 -32.21
CA ILE A 71 51.94 -9.43 -32.40
C ILE A 71 52.21 -8.40 -33.52
N PRO A 72 53.26 -7.54 -33.42
CA PRO A 72 53.41 -6.33 -34.22
C PRO A 72 53.94 -6.62 -35.63
N LYS A 73 53.57 -5.77 -36.59
CA LYS A 73 54.10 -5.79 -37.97
C LYS A 73 55.20 -4.73 -38.13
N ASP A 74 56.36 -5.23 -38.54
CA ASP A 74 57.50 -4.47 -39.07
C ASP A 74 57.13 -3.77 -40.39
N GLU A 75 57.66 -2.56 -40.61
CA GLU A 75 57.71 -1.87 -41.91
C GLU A 75 59.19 -1.64 -42.28
N GLU A 76 59.58 -2.01 -43.50
CA GLU A 76 60.90 -1.75 -44.10
C GLU A 76 60.77 -1.07 -45.48
N SER A 77 61.63 -0.06 -45.70
CA SER A 77 62.25 0.44 -46.97
C SER A 77 61.35 1.24 -47.94
N ASP A 78 61.75 2.33 -48.62
CA ASP A 78 62.94 3.21 -48.80
C ASP A 78 62.36 4.56 -49.38
N ASN A 79 62.96 5.77 -49.39
CA ASN A 79 64.32 6.19 -49.75
C ASN A 79 64.50 7.74 -49.58
N GLU A 80 65.76 8.17 -49.59
CA GLU A 80 66.33 9.51 -49.91
C GLU A 80 66.75 10.53 -48.80
N ALA A 81 68.08 10.57 -48.62
CA ALA A 81 69.02 11.72 -48.75
C ALA A 81 69.28 12.72 -47.59
N GLU A 82 70.55 12.64 -47.15
CA GLU A 82 71.52 13.70 -46.75
C GLU A 82 71.50 14.41 -45.37
N ALA A 83 72.71 14.36 -44.77
CA ALA A 83 73.43 15.35 -43.95
C ALA A 83 73.06 15.58 -42.46
N ALA A 84 73.98 15.19 -41.58
CA ALA A 84 74.18 15.72 -40.22
C ALA A 84 74.91 17.10 -40.27
N PRO A 85 75.16 17.87 -39.16
CA PRO A 85 75.06 17.51 -37.73
C PRO A 85 74.58 18.64 -36.77
N THR A 86 74.66 18.37 -35.45
CA THR A 86 74.90 19.29 -34.29
C THR A 86 73.75 19.91 -33.46
N GLY A 87 73.96 19.90 -32.13
CA GLY A 87 73.32 20.75 -31.10
C GLY A 87 72.44 19.95 -30.11
N GLU A 88 72.92 19.41 -28.98
CA GLU A 88 73.32 20.03 -27.70
C GLU A 88 72.28 20.94 -27.01
N GLY A 89 71.99 20.60 -25.74
CA GLY A 89 71.44 21.48 -24.69
C GLY A 89 69.91 21.40 -24.53
N ASP A 90 69.32 21.30 -23.36
CA ASP A 90 69.83 21.29 -22.00
C ASP A 90 68.73 20.73 -21.08
N ALA A 91 69.17 20.23 -19.93
CA ALA A 91 68.34 19.77 -18.84
C ALA A 91 67.53 20.91 -18.21
N ASP A 92 66.31 20.61 -17.75
CA ASP A 92 65.85 21.18 -16.48
C ASP A 92 65.41 20.05 -15.55
N VAL A 93 65.95 20.12 -14.34
CA VAL A 93 65.86 19.16 -13.26
C VAL A 93 64.89 19.75 -12.26
N SER A 94 63.87 18.99 -11.86
CA SER A 94 63.32 19.09 -10.51
C SER A 94 62.58 17.81 -10.13
N LEU A 95 63.31 16.99 -9.38
CA LEU A 95 62.80 15.94 -8.50
C LEU A 95 62.22 16.58 -7.24
N SER A 96 61.00 16.19 -6.87
CA SER A 96 60.69 15.85 -5.47
C SER A 96 59.38 15.09 -5.36
N SER A 97 59.49 13.87 -4.82
CA SER A 97 58.59 13.25 -3.84
C SER A 97 57.08 13.37 -4.08
N ASP A 98 56.43 12.24 -4.36
CA ASP A 98 55.62 11.62 -3.32
C ASP A 98 55.20 10.19 -3.67
N SER A 99 55.41 9.34 -2.68
CA SER A 99 54.96 7.97 -2.57
C SER A 99 53.44 7.92 -2.35
N GLU A 100 52.84 6.80 -2.78
CA GLU A 100 51.54 6.25 -2.35
C GLU A 100 50.27 6.87 -2.96
N ILE A 101 49.81 6.31 -4.09
CA ILE A 101 48.37 6.09 -4.35
C ILE A 101 48.18 4.77 -5.12
N GLU A 102 48.27 3.63 -4.43
CA GLU A 102 47.70 2.35 -4.91
C GLU A 102 46.29 2.10 -4.32
N GLY A 103 45.74 3.02 -3.52
CA GLY A 103 44.44 2.86 -2.86
C GLY A 103 43.21 3.35 -3.64
N GLU A 104 43.37 4.12 -4.72
CA GLU A 104 42.22 4.73 -5.44
C GLU A 104 41.58 3.80 -6.49
N LYS A 105 42.30 2.78 -6.96
CA LYS A 105 41.75 1.81 -7.94
C LYS A 105 40.88 0.73 -7.28
N GLU A 106 41.17 0.34 -6.05
CA GLU A 106 40.36 -0.63 -5.31
C GLU A 106 39.04 -0.02 -4.79
N GLN A 107 39.03 1.28 -4.47
CA GLN A 107 37.79 1.99 -4.12
C GLN A 107 36.85 2.16 -5.31
N THR A 108 37.37 2.30 -6.52
CA THR A 108 36.55 2.41 -7.73
C THR A 108 35.96 1.06 -8.17
N GLU A 109 36.62 -0.07 -7.89
CA GLU A 109 36.05 -1.43 -8.08
C GLU A 109 35.07 -1.84 -6.96
N LEU A 110 35.24 -1.33 -5.73
CA LEU A 110 34.27 -1.52 -4.65
C LEU A 110 32.97 -0.73 -4.87
N ILE A 111 33.03 0.41 -5.57
CA ILE A 111 31.85 1.15 -6.02
C ILE A 111 31.13 0.39 -7.16
N ALA A 112 31.87 -0.35 -7.99
CA ALA A 112 31.30 -1.20 -9.05
C ALA A 112 30.65 -2.49 -8.51
N THR A 113 31.04 -2.98 -7.34
CA THR A 113 30.39 -4.15 -6.70
C THR A 113 29.17 -3.79 -5.85
N ALA A 114 28.97 -2.51 -5.52
CA ALA A 114 27.73 -1.98 -4.95
C ALA A 114 26.56 -1.97 -5.98
N PHE A 115 26.83 -2.25 -7.26
CA PHE A 115 25.86 -2.27 -8.35
C PHE A 115 24.99 -3.55 -8.43
N ASN A 116 25.03 -4.43 -7.44
CA ASN A 116 24.12 -5.59 -7.38
C ASN A 116 22.70 -5.23 -6.92
N MET A 117 22.49 -4.08 -6.26
CA MET A 117 21.14 -3.57 -6.00
C MET A 117 20.50 -3.04 -7.29
N GLU A 118 21.28 -2.41 -8.17
CA GLU A 118 20.80 -1.94 -9.47
C GLU A 118 20.46 -3.08 -10.41
N ALA A 119 21.24 -4.17 -10.40
CA ALA A 119 20.93 -5.38 -11.14
C ALA A 119 19.69 -6.10 -10.56
N TRP A 120 19.57 -6.18 -9.22
CA TRP A 120 18.40 -6.73 -8.54
C TRP A 120 17.13 -5.90 -8.80
N LEU A 121 17.24 -4.57 -8.72
CA LEU A 121 16.18 -3.62 -9.07
C LEU A 121 15.85 -3.67 -10.56
N LYS A 122 16.83 -3.76 -11.47
CA LYS A 122 16.58 -3.94 -12.92
C LYS A 122 15.88 -5.26 -13.22
N LYS A 123 16.14 -6.30 -12.42
CA LYS A 123 15.46 -7.60 -12.50
C LYS A 123 14.04 -7.57 -11.92
N GLN A 124 13.76 -6.64 -10.99
CA GLN A 124 12.43 -6.37 -10.42
C GLN A 124 11.65 -5.27 -11.17
N LEU A 125 12.35 -4.44 -11.97
CA LEU A 125 11.87 -3.41 -12.91
C LEU A 125 11.48 -4.00 -14.27
N ILE A 126 11.64 -5.31 -14.47
CA ILE A 126 11.13 -5.97 -15.67
C ILE A 126 9.61 -5.98 -15.51
N TYR A 127 8.93 -5.28 -16.42
CA TYR A 127 7.47 -5.16 -16.57
C TYR A 127 6.77 -3.89 -16.07
N ARG A 128 7.44 -2.73 -16.05
CA ARG A 128 6.71 -1.51 -16.41
C ARG A 128 7.58 -0.42 -17.01
N ASN A 129 7.18 0.06 -18.19
CA ASN A 129 7.79 1.22 -18.81
C ASN A 129 7.48 2.46 -17.94
N ILE A 130 8.45 3.33 -17.68
CA ILE A 130 8.23 4.59 -16.94
C ILE A 130 7.09 5.42 -17.57
N ASP A 131 6.91 5.26 -18.87
CA ASP A 131 5.83 5.89 -19.65
C ASP A 131 4.46 5.32 -19.30
N GLU A 132 4.37 4.01 -19.06
CA GLU A 132 3.12 3.35 -18.64
C GLU A 132 2.73 3.77 -17.23
N LEU A 133 3.70 3.84 -16.30
CA LEU A 133 3.44 4.36 -14.97
C LEU A 133 2.99 5.83 -15.06
N TYR A 134 3.73 6.67 -15.77
CA TYR A 134 3.36 8.08 -15.90
C TYR A 134 1.97 8.27 -16.50
N THR A 135 1.63 7.50 -17.56
CA THR A 135 0.29 7.51 -18.16
C THR A 135 -0.77 7.08 -17.17
N GLU A 136 -0.48 6.11 -16.30
CA GLU A 136 -1.39 5.72 -15.22
C GLU A 136 -1.58 6.86 -14.22
N ILE A 137 -0.50 7.51 -13.79
CA ILE A 137 -0.60 8.64 -12.85
C ILE A 137 -1.40 9.79 -13.45
N LEU A 138 -1.21 10.11 -14.73
CA LEU A 138 -2.03 11.10 -15.44
C LEU A 138 -3.51 10.68 -15.46
N TYR A 139 -3.78 9.42 -15.75
CA TYR A 139 -5.13 8.86 -15.75
C TYR A 139 -5.80 8.93 -14.36
N GLU A 140 -5.06 8.66 -13.29
CA GLU A 140 -5.53 8.79 -11.91
C GLU A 140 -5.81 10.25 -11.55
N ILE A 141 -4.94 11.19 -11.96
CA ILE A 141 -5.17 12.63 -11.76
C ILE A 141 -6.43 13.10 -12.53
N LEU A 142 -6.68 12.57 -13.73
CA LEU A 142 -7.90 12.88 -14.50
C LEU A 142 -9.18 12.42 -13.78
N HIS A 143 -9.12 11.28 -13.09
CA HIS A 143 -10.25 10.64 -12.43
C HIS A 143 -10.17 10.69 -10.89
N ASN A 144 -9.65 11.80 -10.36
CA ASN A 144 -9.47 11.98 -8.91
C ASN A 144 -10.75 11.66 -8.12
N VAL A 145 -10.53 11.05 -6.96
CA VAL A 145 -11.60 10.72 -6.01
C VAL A 145 -11.47 11.59 -4.76
N GLY A 146 -12.60 11.81 -4.10
CA GLY A 146 -12.65 12.47 -2.79
C GLY A 146 -12.74 14.00 -2.78
N CYS A 147 -13.14 14.55 -1.64
CA CYS A 147 -13.50 15.96 -1.47
C CYS A 147 -12.34 16.93 -1.19
N ASP A 148 -11.22 16.39 -0.72
CA ASP A 148 -9.96 17.06 -0.37
C ASP A 148 -9.31 17.79 -1.56
N MET A 149 -9.68 17.44 -2.79
CA MET A 149 -9.20 18.08 -4.01
C MET A 149 -9.70 19.53 -4.24
N SER A 150 -10.74 19.96 -3.54
CA SER A 150 -11.37 21.27 -3.81
C SER A 150 -10.72 22.47 -3.09
N TYR A 151 -9.79 22.25 -2.15
CA TYR A 151 -9.33 23.32 -1.26
C TYR A 151 -7.81 23.60 -1.25
N GLU A 152 -6.92 22.67 -1.64
CA GLU A 152 -5.47 22.87 -1.43
C GLU A 152 -4.58 22.77 -2.70
N VAL A 153 -4.78 21.76 -3.56
CA VAL A 153 -3.95 21.55 -4.77
C VAL A 153 -4.85 21.27 -5.97
N GLY A 154 -4.91 22.20 -6.94
CA GLY A 154 -5.70 22.02 -8.16
C GLY A 154 -5.13 20.93 -9.08
N GLN A 155 -5.99 20.31 -9.90
CA GLN A 155 -5.62 19.24 -10.83
C GLN A 155 -4.44 19.63 -11.76
N ILE A 156 -4.41 20.88 -12.23
CA ILE A 156 -3.32 21.43 -13.07
C ILE A 156 -1.98 21.42 -12.33
N ALA A 157 -1.99 21.75 -11.04
CA ALA A 157 -0.77 21.74 -10.23
C ALA A 157 -0.25 20.32 -10.00
N LEU A 158 -1.14 19.32 -9.87
CA LEU A 158 -0.73 17.92 -9.81
C LEU A 158 -0.08 17.44 -11.11
N PHE A 159 -0.61 17.84 -12.28
CA PHE A 159 0.04 17.50 -13.55
C PHE A 159 1.44 18.10 -13.67
N SER A 160 1.61 19.38 -13.30
CA SER A 160 2.94 20.01 -13.28
C SER A 160 3.89 19.30 -12.33
N TYR A 161 3.43 18.98 -11.11
CA TYR A 161 4.23 18.29 -10.11
C TYR A 161 4.64 16.88 -10.58
N ALA A 162 3.70 16.11 -11.14
CA ALA A 162 4.00 14.79 -11.67
C ALA A 162 5.01 14.88 -12.83
N GLN A 163 4.86 15.87 -13.71
CA GLN A 163 5.79 16.09 -14.83
C GLN A 163 7.22 16.33 -14.32
N ASP A 164 7.38 17.19 -13.31
CA ASP A 164 8.67 17.52 -12.71
C ASP A 164 9.27 16.33 -11.93
N ALA A 165 8.44 15.57 -11.21
CA ALA A 165 8.87 14.39 -10.45
C ALA A 165 9.36 13.25 -11.36
N PHE A 166 8.68 13.03 -12.49
CA PHE A 166 9.05 12.03 -13.49
C PHE A 166 10.13 12.52 -14.47
N LYS A 167 10.54 13.79 -14.40
CA LYS A 167 11.47 14.44 -15.34
C LYS A 167 10.99 14.32 -16.79
N MET A 168 9.69 14.45 -17.00
CA MET A 168 9.05 14.23 -18.30
C MET A 168 9.14 15.46 -19.19
N SER A 169 9.59 15.29 -20.44
CA SER A 169 9.63 16.40 -21.41
C SER A 169 8.23 16.87 -21.80
N ASN A 170 8.09 18.13 -22.18
CA ASN A 170 6.78 18.71 -22.56
C ASN A 170 6.09 17.94 -23.69
N ASP A 171 6.84 17.58 -24.74
CA ASP A 171 6.29 16.85 -25.89
C ASP A 171 5.77 15.47 -25.48
N LYS A 172 6.51 14.80 -24.60
CA LYS A 172 6.16 13.46 -24.11
C LYS A 172 5.00 13.51 -23.13
N HIS A 173 4.97 14.50 -22.23
CA HIS A 173 3.83 14.73 -21.35
C HIS A 173 2.55 14.95 -22.14
N LYS A 174 2.60 15.79 -23.18
CA LYS A 174 1.43 16.05 -24.03
C LYS A 174 0.92 14.79 -24.71
N TYR A 175 1.83 13.99 -25.29
CA TYR A 175 1.46 12.72 -25.92
C TYR A 175 0.83 11.74 -24.92
N LEU A 176 1.45 11.55 -23.75
CA LEU A 176 0.95 10.60 -22.74
C LEU A 176 -0.34 11.09 -22.07
N MET A 177 -0.55 12.41 -21.98
CA MET A 177 -1.83 13.00 -21.56
C MET A 177 -2.95 12.63 -22.54
N GLU A 178 -2.73 12.82 -23.85
CA GLU A 178 -3.72 12.45 -24.87
C GLU A 178 -4.06 10.95 -24.81
N VAL A 179 -3.07 10.09 -24.48
CA VAL A 179 -3.30 8.65 -24.26
C VAL A 179 -4.13 8.40 -22.99
N ALA A 180 -3.84 9.12 -21.90
CA ALA A 180 -4.59 8.98 -20.64
C ALA A 180 -6.05 9.44 -20.77
N GLU A 181 -6.30 10.52 -21.51
CA GLU A 181 -7.65 11.05 -21.78
C GLU A 181 -8.52 10.11 -22.63
N GLN A 182 -7.90 9.25 -23.45
CA GLN A 182 -8.60 8.28 -24.29
C GLN A 182 -8.95 6.97 -23.57
N LYS A 183 -8.42 6.75 -22.36
CA LYS A 183 -8.77 5.56 -21.57
C LYS A 183 -10.21 5.64 -21.08
N GLU A 184 -10.87 4.49 -20.97
CA GLU A 184 -12.19 4.40 -20.35
C GLU A 184 -12.12 4.81 -18.88
N ALA A 185 -13.18 5.44 -18.38
CA ALA A 185 -13.26 5.86 -16.98
C ALA A 185 -13.16 4.64 -16.03
N PRO A 186 -12.56 4.80 -14.84
CA PRO A 186 -12.29 3.67 -13.96
C PRO A 186 -13.60 3.15 -13.35
N GLU A 187 -13.69 1.84 -13.19
CA GLU A 187 -14.75 1.22 -12.39
C GLU A 187 -14.47 1.45 -10.90
N LEU A 188 -15.00 2.55 -10.37
CA LEU A 188 -14.83 2.94 -8.97
C LEU A 188 -15.71 2.11 -8.02
N LEU A 189 -15.15 1.79 -6.86
CA LEU A 189 -15.78 1.08 -5.76
C LEU A 189 -15.72 1.95 -4.50
N LEU A 190 -16.82 1.96 -3.74
CA LEU A 190 -16.86 2.46 -2.38
C LEU A 190 -16.70 1.29 -1.42
N ASN A 191 -15.55 1.20 -0.76
CA ASN A 191 -15.28 0.19 0.26
C ASN A 191 -15.82 0.67 1.60
N VAL A 192 -16.70 -0.13 2.20
CA VAL A 192 -17.35 0.16 3.48
C VAL A 192 -17.08 -0.98 4.44
N GLU A 193 -16.45 -0.69 5.57
CA GLU A 193 -16.40 -1.59 6.71
C GLU A 193 -17.41 -1.13 7.76
N VAL A 194 -18.36 -2.00 8.08
CA VAL A 194 -19.31 -1.81 9.17
C VAL A 194 -18.67 -2.37 10.43
N ILE A 195 -18.23 -1.50 11.35
CA ILE A 195 -17.40 -1.90 12.49
C ILE A 195 -18.27 -2.28 13.69
N GLU A 196 -18.94 -1.30 14.29
CA GLU A 196 -19.71 -1.48 15.52
C GLU A 196 -20.82 -0.44 15.62
N ALA A 197 -21.85 -0.72 16.42
CA ALA A 197 -22.81 0.29 16.86
C ALA A 197 -22.88 0.35 18.38
N LYS A 198 -23.33 1.49 18.90
CA LYS A 198 -23.51 1.72 20.34
C LYS A 198 -24.84 2.37 20.64
N ASP A 199 -25.35 2.04 21.82
CA ASP A 199 -26.58 2.61 22.40
C ASP A 199 -27.78 2.52 21.45
N LEU A 200 -27.90 1.40 20.72
CA LEU A 200 -29.02 1.17 19.82
C LEU A 200 -30.34 1.20 20.60
N LYS A 201 -31.39 1.72 19.95
CA LYS A 201 -32.71 1.74 20.57
C LYS A 201 -33.30 0.34 20.59
N SER A 202 -33.46 -0.22 21.80
CA SER A 202 -34.15 -1.51 22.01
C SER A 202 -35.49 -1.55 21.29
N LYS A 203 -35.67 -2.59 20.49
CA LYS A 203 -36.93 -2.89 19.84
C LYS A 203 -37.62 -4.02 20.56
N ASP A 204 -36.96 -5.09 20.92
CA ASP A 204 -37.62 -6.27 21.47
C ASP A 204 -38.23 -6.07 22.85
N SER A 205 -39.17 -6.96 23.17
CA SER A 205 -39.85 -7.00 24.47
C SER A 205 -38.91 -7.36 25.63
N ASN A 206 -37.78 -8.02 25.35
CA ASN A 206 -36.70 -8.32 26.30
C ASN A 206 -35.84 -7.07 26.67
N GLY A 207 -36.08 -5.93 26.02
CA GLY A 207 -35.33 -4.69 26.19
C GLY A 207 -34.01 -4.63 25.43
N MET A 208 -33.76 -5.55 24.50
CA MET A 208 -32.62 -5.61 23.59
C MET A 208 -33.11 -5.51 22.12
N SER A 209 -32.25 -5.90 21.18
CA SER A 209 -32.50 -5.98 19.75
C SER A 209 -31.63 -7.08 19.14
N ASP A 210 -32.00 -7.54 17.95
CA ASP A 210 -31.21 -8.42 17.09
C ASP A 210 -30.70 -7.66 15.85
N PRO A 211 -29.76 -6.70 16.00
CA PRO A 211 -29.44 -5.76 14.93
C PRO A 211 -28.65 -6.36 13.75
N PHE A 212 -28.98 -5.87 12.55
CA PHE A 212 -28.14 -5.96 11.34
C PHE A 212 -28.18 -4.64 10.57
N VAL A 213 -27.20 -4.42 9.70
CA VAL A 213 -27.10 -3.21 8.86
C VAL A 213 -27.36 -3.58 7.41
N THR A 214 -28.26 -2.84 6.77
CA THR A 214 -28.44 -2.82 5.32
C THR A 214 -27.74 -1.59 4.75
N LEU A 215 -26.92 -1.78 3.72
CA LEU A 215 -26.21 -0.68 3.04
C LEU A 215 -26.42 -0.71 1.53
N TYR A 216 -26.52 0.47 0.92
CA TYR A 216 -26.71 0.68 -0.51
C TYR A 216 -26.35 2.11 -0.91
N LEU A 217 -26.10 2.32 -2.20
CA LEU A 217 -25.96 3.65 -2.80
C LEU A 217 -27.32 4.16 -3.30
N THR A 218 -27.55 5.47 -3.24
CA THR A 218 -28.82 6.06 -3.72
C THR A 218 -29.02 5.88 -5.23
N SER A 219 -27.94 5.91 -6.01
CA SER A 219 -27.93 5.61 -7.44
C SER A 219 -28.42 4.19 -7.75
N ASN A 220 -28.14 3.23 -6.87
CA ASN A 220 -28.45 1.82 -7.06
C ASN A 220 -29.16 1.20 -5.84
N ASN A 221 -30.35 1.70 -5.53
CA ASN A 221 -31.14 1.25 -4.37
C ASN A 221 -31.51 -0.24 -4.38
N ALA A 222 -31.57 -0.85 -5.57
CA ALA A 222 -31.89 -2.27 -5.73
C ALA A 222 -30.76 -3.17 -5.24
N HIS A 223 -29.51 -2.71 -5.34
CA HIS A 223 -28.34 -3.48 -4.93
C HIS A 223 -28.01 -3.24 -3.45
N ARG A 224 -28.60 -4.06 -2.58
CA ARG A 224 -28.46 -3.95 -1.12
C ARG A 224 -27.56 -5.03 -0.56
N TYR A 225 -26.71 -4.64 0.37
CA TYR A 225 -25.88 -5.56 1.15
C TYR A 225 -26.39 -5.60 2.58
N ASN A 226 -26.24 -6.73 3.25
CA ASN A 226 -26.62 -6.90 4.65
C ASN A 226 -25.46 -7.47 5.44
N THR A 227 -25.26 -6.99 6.67
CA THR A 227 -24.36 -7.63 7.61
C THR A 227 -24.99 -8.89 8.22
N SER A 228 -24.19 -9.66 8.97
CA SER A 228 -24.73 -10.65 9.89
C SER A 228 -25.62 -10.02 10.96
N VAL A 229 -26.59 -10.80 11.45
CA VAL A 229 -27.44 -10.45 12.60
C VAL A 229 -26.68 -10.73 13.88
N LYS A 230 -26.66 -9.77 14.81
CA LYS A 230 -26.09 -9.94 16.15
C LYS A 230 -27.23 -10.03 17.14
N THR A 231 -27.30 -11.11 17.93
CA THR A 231 -28.46 -11.35 18.79
C THR A 231 -28.37 -10.65 20.14
N MET A 232 -29.52 -10.23 20.65
CA MET A 232 -29.75 -9.76 22.02
C MET A 232 -28.74 -8.68 22.47
N THR A 233 -28.46 -7.69 21.62
CA THR A 233 -27.46 -6.66 21.90
C THR A 233 -27.88 -5.28 21.41
N LEU A 234 -27.52 -4.25 22.19
CA LEU A 234 -27.62 -2.84 21.79
C LEU A 234 -26.26 -2.24 21.39
N ASN A 235 -25.19 -3.04 21.49
CA ASN A 235 -23.82 -2.67 21.16
C ASN A 235 -23.17 -3.76 20.27
N PRO A 236 -23.70 -3.99 19.07
CA PRO A 236 -23.18 -5.01 18.16
C PRO A 236 -21.80 -4.63 17.59
N VAL A 237 -20.99 -5.65 17.33
CA VAL A 237 -19.72 -5.58 16.59
C VAL A 237 -19.83 -6.52 15.39
N TRP A 238 -19.64 -5.97 14.18
CA TRP A 238 -19.73 -6.69 12.91
C TRP A 238 -18.36 -6.95 12.31
N GLU A 239 -17.56 -5.89 12.09
CA GLU A 239 -16.27 -5.95 11.41
C GLU A 239 -16.37 -6.58 10.00
N GLU A 240 -17.41 -6.19 9.25
CA GLU A 240 -17.72 -6.75 7.94
C GLU A 240 -17.45 -5.73 6.82
N HIS A 241 -16.79 -6.19 5.75
CA HIS A 241 -16.36 -5.37 4.61
C HIS A 241 -17.24 -5.59 3.39
N PHE A 242 -17.56 -4.50 2.70
CA PHE A 242 -18.36 -4.47 1.49
C PHE A 242 -17.70 -3.57 0.45
N ALA A 243 -17.80 -3.94 -0.83
CA ALA A 243 -17.37 -3.11 -1.94
C ALA A 243 -18.58 -2.77 -2.82
N LEU A 244 -18.98 -1.50 -2.84
CA LEU A 244 -20.17 -1.04 -3.56
C LEU A 244 -19.74 -0.38 -4.88
N PRO A 245 -20.13 -0.91 -6.04
CA PRO A 245 -19.78 -0.28 -7.32
C PRO A 245 -20.50 1.06 -7.48
N ILE A 246 -19.74 2.09 -7.86
CA ILE A 246 -20.25 3.43 -8.14
C ILE A 246 -20.55 3.51 -9.64
N ALA A 247 -21.83 3.58 -9.99
CA ALA A 247 -22.28 3.52 -11.39
C ALA A 247 -22.33 4.90 -12.09
N ASP A 248 -22.61 5.95 -11.32
CA ASP A 248 -22.84 7.31 -11.81
C ASP A 248 -21.82 8.29 -11.20
N ASN A 249 -22.02 9.60 -11.42
CA ASN A 249 -21.19 10.66 -10.84
C ASN A 249 -21.09 10.54 -9.31
N VAL A 250 -19.86 10.32 -8.81
CA VAL A 250 -19.53 10.20 -7.38
C VAL A 250 -20.10 11.36 -6.56
N ASN A 251 -20.13 12.57 -7.12
CA ASN A 251 -20.50 13.78 -6.38
C ASN A 251 -21.98 13.86 -6.00
N ASP A 252 -22.85 13.17 -6.74
CA ASP A 252 -24.30 13.25 -6.56
C ASP A 252 -24.87 12.07 -5.77
N ASP A 253 -24.04 11.09 -5.44
CA ASP A 253 -24.48 9.85 -4.78
C ASP A 253 -24.31 9.91 -3.25
N THR A 254 -25.06 9.05 -2.56
CA THR A 254 -25.13 9.00 -1.10
C THR A 254 -25.13 7.55 -0.63
N LEU A 255 -24.18 7.20 0.23
CA LEU A 255 -24.18 5.96 0.98
C LEU A 255 -25.30 6.00 2.02
N CYS A 256 -26.23 5.06 1.92
CA CYS A 256 -27.31 4.87 2.87
C CYS A 256 -27.00 3.65 3.75
N LEU A 257 -27.09 3.85 5.07
CA LEU A 257 -26.94 2.83 6.09
C LEU A 257 -28.24 2.77 6.89
N GLU A 258 -28.84 1.59 6.97
CA GLU A 258 -30.07 1.35 7.71
C GLU A 258 -29.83 0.25 8.72
N VAL A 259 -29.98 0.57 10.01
CA VAL A 259 -29.89 -0.43 11.08
C VAL A 259 -31.28 -0.97 11.35
N TRP A 260 -31.42 -2.28 11.23
CA TRP A 260 -32.67 -3.01 11.39
C TRP A 260 -32.59 -3.96 12.56
N ASP A 261 -33.73 -4.21 13.18
CA ASP A 261 -33.94 -5.24 14.18
C ASP A 261 -34.55 -6.46 13.48
N PHE A 262 -33.86 -7.60 13.56
CA PHE A 262 -34.34 -8.84 12.95
C PHE A 262 -35.41 -9.48 13.84
N ASP A 263 -36.61 -9.65 13.29
CA ASP A 263 -37.72 -10.31 13.98
C ASP A 263 -37.87 -11.75 13.44
N PRO A 264 -37.45 -12.80 14.17
CA PRO A 264 -37.64 -14.17 13.70
C PRO A 264 -39.13 -14.51 13.54
N ALA A 265 -39.41 -15.38 12.57
CA ALA A 265 -40.75 -15.89 12.32
C ALA A 265 -41.17 -16.89 13.42
N GLU A 266 -41.70 -16.36 14.52
CA GLU A 266 -42.15 -17.13 15.68
C GLU A 266 -43.67 -17.29 15.73
N SER A 267 -44.12 -18.48 16.07
CA SER A 267 -45.54 -18.74 16.30
C SER A 267 -46.07 -17.97 17.52
N VAL A 268 -47.38 -17.73 17.56
CA VAL A 268 -48.05 -17.12 18.72
C VAL A 268 -47.76 -17.88 20.02
N LYS A 269 -47.63 -19.21 19.96
CA LYS A 269 -47.34 -20.07 21.11
C LYS A 269 -45.92 -19.81 21.68
N GLU A 270 -44.94 -19.63 20.81
CA GLU A 270 -43.56 -19.32 21.19
C GLU A 270 -43.46 -17.91 21.81
N LYS A 271 -44.13 -16.92 21.21
CA LYS A 271 -44.20 -15.55 21.76
C LYS A 271 -44.90 -15.51 23.13
N LEU A 272 -45.95 -16.30 23.33
CA LEU A 272 -46.62 -16.42 24.64
C LEU A 272 -45.71 -17.07 25.69
N GLY A 273 -44.84 -18.01 25.31
CA GLY A 273 -43.83 -18.60 26.20
C GLY A 273 -42.86 -17.56 26.77
N LYS A 274 -42.60 -16.49 26.01
CA LYS A 274 -41.68 -15.41 26.39
C LYS A 274 -42.28 -14.32 27.28
N ILE A 275 -43.57 -14.42 27.68
CA ILE A 275 -44.23 -13.43 28.57
C ILE A 275 -43.41 -13.17 29.85
N PHE A 276 -42.77 -14.19 30.40
CA PHE A 276 -41.99 -14.08 31.63
C PHE A 276 -40.62 -13.40 31.45
N GLU A 277 -40.14 -13.26 30.22
CA GLU A 277 -38.84 -12.65 29.89
C GLU A 277 -38.96 -11.14 29.59
N VAL A 278 -40.19 -10.63 29.50
CA VAL A 278 -40.50 -9.26 29.13
C VAL A 278 -40.12 -8.28 30.22
N LYS A 279 -39.37 -7.23 29.86
CA LYS A 279 -38.97 -6.18 30.82
C LYS A 279 -39.98 -5.04 30.86
N GLY A 280 -40.70 -4.96 31.98
CA GLY A 280 -41.55 -3.83 32.36
C GLY A 280 -42.81 -3.64 31.48
N VAL A 281 -43.60 -2.63 31.83
CA VAL A 281 -44.91 -2.36 31.20
C VAL A 281 -44.81 -2.04 29.70
N ARG A 282 -43.70 -1.44 29.26
CA ARG A 282 -43.46 -1.11 27.84
C ARG A 282 -43.21 -2.36 27.01
N GLY A 283 -42.41 -3.30 27.52
CA GLY A 283 -42.17 -4.58 26.86
C GLY A 283 -43.47 -5.38 26.74
N MET A 284 -44.30 -5.39 27.79
CA MET A 284 -45.58 -6.12 27.79
C MET A 284 -46.53 -5.59 26.73
N ARG A 285 -46.62 -4.25 26.60
CA ARG A 285 -47.41 -3.61 25.55
C ARG A 285 -46.90 -3.98 24.15
N LYS A 286 -45.58 -4.08 23.94
CA LYS A 286 -45.02 -4.45 22.63
C LYS A 286 -45.32 -5.92 22.31
N LEU A 287 -45.11 -6.83 23.26
CA LEU A 287 -45.40 -8.26 23.08
C LEU A 287 -46.88 -8.49 22.71
N VAL A 288 -47.82 -7.82 23.38
CA VAL A 288 -49.25 -7.91 23.04
C VAL A 288 -49.52 -7.41 21.62
N LYS A 289 -48.88 -6.32 21.20
CA LYS A 289 -49.02 -5.78 19.84
C LYS A 289 -48.47 -6.77 18.80
N GLU A 290 -47.33 -7.37 19.07
CA GLU A 290 -46.71 -8.37 18.17
C GLU A 290 -47.55 -9.63 18.07
N ILE A 291 -48.03 -10.18 19.19
CA ILE A 291 -48.93 -11.36 19.18
C ILE A 291 -50.19 -11.07 18.37
N ALA A 292 -50.78 -9.89 18.53
CA ALA A 292 -51.95 -9.47 17.75
C ALA A 292 -51.64 -9.37 16.25
N LEU A 293 -50.48 -8.83 15.88
CA LEU A 293 -50.03 -8.78 14.48
C LEU A 293 -49.83 -10.19 13.91
N THR A 294 -49.08 -11.06 14.60
CA THR A 294 -48.83 -12.43 14.16
C THR A 294 -50.12 -13.23 14.03
N ALA A 295 -51.08 -13.04 14.94
CA ALA A 295 -52.38 -13.70 14.88
C ALA A 295 -53.28 -13.22 13.72
N THR A 296 -53.06 -12.01 13.21
CA THR A 296 -53.93 -11.41 12.18
C THR A 296 -53.34 -11.46 10.77
N THR A 297 -52.02 -11.30 10.63
CA THR A 297 -51.36 -11.27 9.31
C THR A 297 -50.43 -12.45 9.06
N GLY A 298 -50.01 -13.17 10.10
CA GLY A 298 -48.98 -14.21 9.99
C GLY A 298 -47.62 -13.69 9.52
N GLN A 299 -47.43 -12.37 9.48
CA GLN A 299 -46.21 -11.73 8.97
C GLN A 299 -45.31 -11.26 10.12
N HIS A 300 -44.00 -11.37 9.88
CA HIS A 300 -42.93 -10.87 10.71
C HIS A 300 -42.16 -9.84 9.87
N GLU A 301 -42.15 -8.59 10.31
CA GLU A 301 -41.47 -7.51 9.60
C GLU A 301 -40.38 -6.94 10.49
N ASN A 302 -39.13 -6.99 10.00
CA ASN A 302 -37.98 -6.39 10.66
C ASN A 302 -38.24 -4.91 11.00
N GLU A 303 -37.94 -4.49 12.22
CA GLU A 303 -38.18 -3.11 12.64
C GLU A 303 -36.98 -2.21 12.39
N LEU A 304 -37.14 -1.12 11.63
CA LEU A 304 -36.08 -0.13 11.46
C LEU A 304 -35.72 0.53 12.81
N ILE A 305 -34.45 0.46 13.21
CA ILE A 305 -33.89 1.16 14.37
C ILE A 305 -33.59 2.61 13.98
N GLY A 306 -32.75 2.83 12.97
CA GLY A 306 -32.41 4.17 12.47
C GLY A 306 -31.60 4.14 11.19
N ARG A 307 -31.35 5.32 10.62
CA ARG A 307 -30.63 5.50 9.35
C ARG A 307 -29.52 6.53 9.48
N ALA A 308 -28.44 6.32 8.72
CA ALA A 308 -27.42 7.31 8.43
C ALA A 308 -27.30 7.48 6.91
N LYS A 309 -27.03 8.70 6.46
CA LYS A 309 -26.81 9.04 5.04
C LYS A 309 -25.52 9.83 4.93
N ILE A 310 -24.64 9.41 4.04
CA ILE A 310 -23.31 9.96 3.88
C ILE A 310 -23.12 10.32 2.41
N PRO A 311 -23.16 11.61 2.04
CA PRO A 311 -22.86 12.03 0.68
C PRO A 311 -21.43 11.66 0.32
N LEU A 312 -21.21 11.05 -0.84
CA LEU A 312 -19.87 10.64 -1.28
C LEU A 312 -18.94 11.87 -1.48
N SER A 313 -19.52 13.02 -1.82
CA SER A 313 -18.84 14.32 -1.88
C SER A 313 -18.27 14.83 -0.55
N THR A 314 -18.50 14.14 0.57
CA THR A 314 -17.90 14.46 1.88
C THR A 314 -16.73 13.55 2.24
N ILE A 315 -16.43 12.56 1.40
CA ILE A 315 -15.44 11.53 1.69
C ILE A 315 -14.10 11.94 1.09
N PRO A 316 -13.00 12.04 1.87
CA PRO A 316 -11.68 12.34 1.34
C PRO A 316 -11.09 11.13 0.63
N ALA A 317 -10.13 11.37 -0.27
CA ALA A 317 -9.39 10.32 -0.99
C ALA A 317 -8.68 9.35 -0.03
N SER A 318 -8.14 9.88 1.07
CA SER A 318 -7.49 9.09 2.14
C SER A 318 -8.44 8.11 2.86
N GLY A 319 -9.75 8.20 2.61
CA GLY A 319 -10.78 7.53 3.38
C GLY A 319 -10.97 8.15 4.77
N MET A 320 -11.96 7.65 5.50
CA MET A 320 -12.27 8.10 6.86
C MET A 320 -12.83 6.97 7.72
N THR A 321 -12.68 7.10 9.04
CA THR A 321 -13.35 6.24 10.03
C THR A 321 -14.11 7.12 11.00
N MET A 322 -15.44 7.02 11.02
CA MET A 322 -16.30 7.97 11.73
C MET A 322 -17.49 7.30 12.42
N TRP A 323 -17.97 7.95 13.47
CA TRP A 323 -19.24 7.63 14.13
C TRP A 323 -20.36 8.47 13.52
N TYR A 324 -21.44 7.82 13.09
CA TYR A 324 -22.64 8.45 12.57
C TYR A 324 -23.80 8.25 13.52
N SER A 325 -24.55 9.33 13.79
CA SER A 325 -25.79 9.24 14.56
C SER A 325 -26.89 8.61 13.71
N LEU A 326 -27.70 7.75 14.33
CA LEU A 326 -28.82 7.09 13.68
C LEU A 326 -30.12 7.84 13.95
N ASP A 327 -30.81 8.23 12.87
CA ASP A 327 -32.06 8.98 12.92
C ASP A 327 -33.27 8.15 12.48
N LYS A 328 -34.45 8.44 13.06
CA LYS A 328 -35.75 7.86 12.65
C LYS A 328 -36.80 8.98 12.55
N LYS A 329 -37.23 9.31 11.32
CA LYS A 329 -38.35 10.22 10.97
C LYS A 329 -38.41 11.55 11.76
N ASN A 330 -37.76 12.61 11.27
CA ASN A 330 -37.87 14.04 11.69
C ASN A 330 -37.87 14.36 13.21
N LYS A 331 -37.60 13.40 14.09
CA LYS A 331 -37.55 13.60 15.54
C LYS A 331 -36.10 13.49 15.97
N VAL A 332 -35.66 14.44 16.81
CA VAL A 332 -34.34 14.52 17.46
C VAL A 332 -34.16 13.43 18.53
N ASN A 333 -34.63 12.21 18.28
CA ASN A 333 -34.43 11.08 19.17
C ASN A 333 -33.35 10.19 18.57
N ARG A 334 -32.11 10.38 19.05
CA ARG A 334 -30.96 9.52 18.72
C ARG A 334 -31.35 8.04 18.90
N GLN A 335 -31.22 7.25 17.83
CA GLN A 335 -31.53 5.80 17.84
C GLN A 335 -30.30 4.93 18.11
N GLY A 336 -29.15 5.57 18.39
CA GLY A 336 -27.84 4.96 18.56
C GLY A 336 -26.81 5.64 17.66
N VAL A 337 -25.59 5.12 17.68
CA VAL A 337 -24.50 5.55 16.81
C VAL A 337 -23.88 4.34 16.11
N LEU A 338 -23.43 4.51 14.86
CA LEU A 338 -22.82 3.49 14.03
C LEU A 338 -21.42 3.94 13.61
N LYS A 339 -20.41 3.12 13.88
CA LYS A 339 -19.03 3.33 13.46
C LYS A 339 -18.78 2.59 12.15
N ILE A 340 -18.29 3.31 11.16
CA ILE A 340 -17.89 2.73 9.88
C ILE A 340 -16.52 3.26 9.45
N ARG A 341 -15.84 2.51 8.59
CA ARG A 341 -14.71 2.99 7.80
C ARG A 341 -15.08 2.98 6.33
N VAL A 342 -14.77 4.05 5.62
CA VAL A 342 -15.09 4.22 4.20
C VAL A 342 -13.84 4.66 3.44
N SER A 343 -13.63 4.08 2.26
CA SER A 343 -12.52 4.41 1.35
C SER A 343 -12.93 4.15 -0.10
N TYR A 344 -12.23 4.78 -1.04
CA TYR A 344 -12.39 4.51 -2.47
C TYR A 344 -11.41 3.42 -2.92
N SER A 345 -11.77 2.70 -3.99
CA SER A 345 -10.83 1.93 -4.80
C SER A 345 -11.32 1.84 -6.24
N SER A 346 -10.48 1.29 -7.12
CA SER A 346 -10.88 0.86 -8.45
C SER A 346 -10.52 -0.61 -8.64
N LYS A 347 -11.12 -1.27 -9.64
CA LYS A 347 -10.70 -2.62 -10.02
C LYS A 347 -9.30 -2.59 -10.64
N LYS A 348 -8.31 -2.95 -9.82
CA LYS A 348 -6.91 -3.03 -10.21
C LYS A 348 -6.27 -4.30 -9.67
N ASN A 349 -5.27 -4.82 -10.37
CA ASN A 349 -4.51 -5.96 -9.90
C ASN A 349 -3.61 -5.52 -8.73
N SER A 350 -3.77 -6.13 -7.54
CA SER A 350 -3.03 -5.76 -6.33
C SER A 350 -1.50 -5.82 -6.49
N GLN A 351 -0.95 -6.84 -7.18
CA GLN A 351 0.50 -6.93 -7.39
C GLN A 351 1.02 -5.78 -8.27
N VAL A 352 0.25 -5.45 -9.31
CA VAL A 352 0.57 -4.36 -10.23
C VAL A 352 0.49 -3.02 -9.52
N ALA A 353 -0.58 -2.80 -8.75
CA ALA A 353 -0.77 -1.61 -7.91
C ALA A 353 0.37 -1.40 -6.92
N GLU A 354 0.80 -2.46 -6.22
CA GLU A 354 1.89 -2.39 -5.25
C GLU A 354 3.23 -2.06 -5.93
N GLN A 355 3.50 -2.62 -7.11
CA GLN A 355 4.69 -2.29 -7.91
C GLN A 355 4.69 -0.83 -8.37
N GLU A 356 3.56 -0.35 -8.90
CA GLU A 356 3.40 1.05 -9.28
C GLU A 356 3.59 1.99 -8.11
N HIS A 357 2.98 1.68 -6.97
CA HIS A 357 3.08 2.51 -5.78
C HIS A 357 4.52 2.59 -5.28
N ARG A 358 5.25 1.46 -5.23
CA ARG A 358 6.68 1.48 -4.91
C ARG A 358 7.47 2.38 -5.85
N HIS A 359 7.18 2.31 -7.15
CA HIS A 359 7.93 3.09 -8.13
C HIS A 359 7.58 4.59 -8.04
N LEU A 360 6.30 4.93 -7.95
CA LEU A 360 5.80 6.29 -7.73
C LEU A 360 6.39 6.88 -6.45
N LEU A 361 6.29 6.17 -5.33
CA LEU A 361 6.81 6.60 -4.03
C LEU A 361 8.31 6.90 -4.10
N ARG A 362 9.07 6.06 -4.82
CA ARG A 362 10.49 6.29 -5.03
C ARG A 362 10.75 7.57 -5.84
N LEU A 363 10.03 7.78 -6.93
CA LEU A 363 10.19 8.96 -7.79
C LEU A 363 9.83 10.25 -7.05
N VAL A 364 8.69 10.26 -6.36
CA VAL A 364 8.23 11.38 -5.54
C VAL A 364 9.23 11.67 -4.42
N LEU A 365 9.72 10.64 -3.71
CA LEU A 365 10.71 10.84 -2.66
C LEU A 365 12.02 11.42 -3.19
N LEU A 366 12.55 10.91 -4.30
CA LEU A 366 13.77 11.45 -4.90
C LEU A 366 13.59 12.91 -5.34
N HIS A 367 12.44 13.23 -5.95
CA HIS A 367 12.10 14.60 -6.33
C HIS A 367 12.03 15.54 -5.11
N GLU A 368 11.36 15.14 -4.03
CA GLU A 368 11.27 15.93 -2.80
C GLU A 368 12.64 16.13 -2.12
N LEU A 369 13.49 15.11 -2.12
CA LEU A 369 14.86 15.22 -1.59
C LEU A 369 15.71 16.20 -2.41
N GLU A 370 15.57 16.19 -3.74
CA GLU A 370 16.26 17.11 -4.64
C GLU A 370 15.77 18.56 -4.46
N MET A 371 14.45 18.75 -4.37
CA MET A 371 13.81 20.09 -4.29
C MET A 371 13.96 20.73 -2.91
N SER A 372 13.83 19.95 -1.84
CA SER A 372 13.85 20.47 -0.48
C SER A 372 15.24 20.95 -0.03
N LYS A 373 16.31 20.55 -0.75
CA LYS A 373 17.72 20.82 -0.39
C LYS A 373 18.03 20.55 1.09
N VAL A 374 17.27 19.64 1.70
CA VAL A 374 17.39 19.31 3.11
C VAL A 374 18.75 18.67 3.32
N ALA A 375 19.44 19.07 4.38
CA ALA A 375 20.73 18.49 4.72
C ALA A 375 20.61 16.95 4.80
N PRO A 376 21.67 16.21 4.43
CA PRO A 376 21.70 14.77 4.68
C PRO A 376 21.22 14.46 6.10
N HIS A 377 20.36 13.45 6.24
CA HIS A 377 19.80 12.98 7.53
C HIS A 377 18.75 13.90 8.18
N TRP A 378 18.22 14.91 7.49
CA TRP A 378 17.19 15.81 8.05
C TRP A 378 15.80 15.67 7.46
N TRP A 379 15.61 14.79 6.47
CA TRP A 379 14.26 14.51 5.97
C TRP A 379 13.44 13.76 7.01
N CYS A 380 12.32 14.35 7.41
CA CYS A 380 11.49 13.89 8.53
C CYS A 380 10.33 12.98 8.11
N GLY A 381 10.29 12.54 6.86
CA GLY A 381 9.25 11.62 6.37
C GLY A 381 7.97 12.29 5.86
N THR A 382 7.94 13.62 5.75
CA THR A 382 6.79 14.37 5.25
C THR A 382 7.01 14.79 3.80
N PHE A 383 6.00 14.56 2.97
CA PHE A 383 5.97 15.03 1.58
C PHE A 383 5.43 16.47 1.52
N SER A 384 5.70 17.18 0.42
CA SER A 384 4.96 18.41 0.13
C SER A 384 3.46 18.11 -0.06
N PRO A 385 2.56 19.12 0.06
CA PRO A 385 1.14 18.91 -0.20
C PRO A 385 0.84 18.29 -1.58
N HIS A 386 1.65 18.60 -2.59
CA HIS A 386 1.50 18.04 -3.94
C HIS A 386 1.89 16.56 -3.97
N GLY A 387 3.02 16.20 -3.35
CA GLY A 387 3.48 14.82 -3.27
C GLY A 387 2.56 13.95 -2.43
N GLU A 388 2.08 14.46 -1.30
CA GLU A 388 1.13 13.76 -0.43
C GLU A 388 -0.20 13.52 -1.15
N GLN A 389 -0.73 14.52 -1.86
CA GLN A 389 -1.98 14.36 -2.60
C GLN A 389 -1.84 13.38 -3.76
N LEU A 390 -0.73 13.44 -4.52
CA LEU A 390 -0.46 12.50 -5.61
C LEU A 390 -0.41 11.05 -5.11
N LEU A 391 0.31 10.81 -4.01
CA LEU A 391 0.40 9.49 -3.40
C LEU A 391 -0.95 9.03 -2.84
N THR A 392 -1.70 9.91 -2.20
CA THR A 392 -3.02 9.62 -1.64
C THR A 392 -4.01 9.22 -2.72
N GLN A 393 -4.03 9.94 -3.85
CA GLN A 393 -4.88 9.60 -5.00
C GLN A 393 -4.53 8.23 -5.57
N HIS A 394 -3.23 7.95 -5.75
CA HIS A 394 -2.78 6.66 -6.24
C HIS A 394 -3.15 5.51 -5.30
N ILE A 395 -2.94 5.69 -3.99
CA ILE A 395 -3.30 4.69 -2.96
C ILE A 395 -4.80 4.42 -2.98
N ALA A 396 -5.62 5.48 -3.00
CA ALA A 396 -7.07 5.38 -3.01
C ALA A 396 -7.52 4.60 -4.25
N GLN A 397 -7.18 5.07 -5.45
CA GLN A 397 -7.62 4.44 -6.69
C GLN A 397 -7.05 3.02 -6.87
N SER A 398 -5.86 2.73 -6.36
CA SER A 398 -5.26 1.40 -6.42
C SER A 398 -5.79 0.44 -5.34
N GLY A 399 -6.55 0.92 -4.36
CA GLY A 399 -7.12 0.09 -3.30
C GLY A 399 -6.09 -0.52 -2.35
N LEU A 400 -4.94 0.14 -2.17
CA LEU A 400 -3.86 -0.37 -1.34
C LEU A 400 -4.23 -0.29 0.14
N SER A 401 -4.03 -1.40 0.86
CA SER A 401 -4.21 -1.46 2.31
C SER A 401 -3.12 -0.65 3.03
N PRO A 402 -3.39 -0.16 4.25
CA PRO A 402 -2.38 0.52 5.05
C PRO A 402 -1.11 -0.31 5.30
N SER A 403 -1.25 -1.64 5.39
CA SER A 403 -0.14 -2.58 5.52
C SER A 403 0.71 -2.65 4.25
N GLU A 404 0.11 -2.75 3.07
CA GLU A 404 0.84 -2.74 1.79
C GLU A 404 1.58 -1.42 1.60
N VAL A 405 0.92 -0.29 1.90
CA VAL A 405 1.56 1.04 1.86
C VAL A 405 2.75 1.11 2.82
N ALA A 406 2.61 0.65 4.06
CA ALA A 406 3.69 0.64 5.04
C ALA A 406 4.87 -0.24 4.59
N LEU A 407 4.60 -1.40 3.99
CA LEU A 407 5.63 -2.27 3.40
C LEU A 407 6.35 -1.59 2.23
N CYS A 408 5.60 -0.93 1.34
CA CYS A 408 6.18 -0.17 0.23
C CYS A 408 7.07 0.96 0.73
N GLN A 409 6.61 1.72 1.73
CA GLN A 409 7.40 2.77 2.39
C GLN A 409 8.68 2.20 3.00
N TRP A 410 8.58 1.12 3.77
CA TRP A 410 9.74 0.48 4.37
C TRP A 410 10.75 0.03 3.31
N CYS A 411 10.30 -0.64 2.26
CA CYS A 411 11.15 -1.08 1.15
C CYS A 411 11.85 0.10 0.45
N VAL A 412 11.11 1.15 0.10
CA VAL A 412 11.65 2.30 -0.63
C VAL A 412 12.59 3.13 0.25
N PHE A 413 12.18 3.42 1.49
CA PHE A 413 12.96 4.27 2.40
C PHE A 413 14.25 3.59 2.85
N SER A 414 14.21 2.28 3.12
CA SER A 414 15.42 1.52 3.47
C SER A 414 16.39 1.40 2.29
N GLY A 415 15.88 1.22 1.06
CA GLY A 415 16.71 1.19 -0.14
C GLY A 415 17.40 2.53 -0.40
N ILE A 416 16.70 3.65 -0.22
CA ILE A 416 17.30 4.98 -0.35
C ILE A 416 18.26 5.28 0.80
N HIS A 417 18.00 4.79 2.01
CA HIS A 417 18.88 4.97 3.17
C HIS A 417 20.31 4.47 2.93
N GLN A 418 20.50 3.44 2.10
CA GLN A 418 21.82 2.92 1.77
C GLN A 418 22.67 3.91 0.96
N ASN A 419 22.03 4.79 0.18
CA ASN A 419 22.70 5.76 -0.70
C ASN A 419 22.59 7.21 -0.19
N HIS A 420 21.55 7.51 0.58
CA HIS A 420 21.26 8.80 1.22
C HIS A 420 20.58 8.50 2.56
N PRO A 421 21.25 8.50 3.73
CA PRO A 421 20.61 8.06 4.97
C PRO A 421 19.53 9.07 5.43
N PRO A 422 18.21 8.83 5.30
CA PRO A 422 17.20 9.60 6.03
C PRO A 422 17.29 9.27 7.53
N GLN A 423 16.55 9.99 8.37
CA GLN A 423 16.47 9.64 9.78
C GLN A 423 15.97 8.21 9.95
N LEU A 424 16.76 7.37 10.63
CA LEU A 424 16.44 5.97 10.95
C LEU A 424 15.06 5.83 11.62
N TYR A 425 14.61 6.86 12.34
CA TYR A 425 13.30 6.95 12.97
C TYR A 425 12.14 6.78 11.97
N THR A 426 12.23 7.38 10.77
CA THR A 426 11.18 7.27 9.74
C THR A 426 11.09 5.83 9.22
N VAL A 427 12.24 5.18 8.99
CA VAL A 427 12.33 3.78 8.56
C VAL A 427 11.75 2.84 9.64
N LEU A 428 12.06 3.11 10.91
CA LEU A 428 11.56 2.34 12.05
C LEU A 428 10.06 2.52 12.30
N LYS A 429 9.50 3.71 12.03
CA LYS A 429 8.06 3.96 12.12
C LYS A 429 7.30 3.13 11.09
N SER A 430 7.73 3.14 9.82
CA SER A 430 7.10 2.34 8.76
C SER A 430 7.22 0.83 9.03
N ALA A 431 8.38 0.36 9.52
CA ALA A 431 8.56 -1.04 9.89
C ALA A 431 7.59 -1.49 11.01
N ARG A 432 7.38 -0.63 12.02
CA ARG A 432 6.45 -0.91 13.12
C ARG A 432 4.99 -0.90 12.67
N GLU A 433 4.64 -0.11 11.67
CA GLU A 433 3.29 -0.09 11.10
C GLU A 433 3.02 -1.34 10.26
N ALA A 434 4.01 -1.86 9.54
CA ALA A 434 3.93 -3.14 8.83
C ALA A 434 3.77 -4.35 9.78
N ASP A 435 4.42 -4.32 10.95
CA ASP A 435 4.41 -5.40 11.96
C ASP A 435 3.10 -5.51 12.76
N LYS A 436 2.18 -4.54 12.65
CA LYS A 436 0.84 -4.60 13.31
C LYS A 436 -0.14 -5.56 12.63
N THR A 437 0.30 -6.35 11.66
CA THR A 437 -0.52 -7.32 10.94
C THR A 437 -1.03 -8.42 11.89
N PRO A 438 -2.35 -8.65 12.01
CA PRO A 438 -2.86 -9.88 12.59
C PRO A 438 -2.54 -11.04 11.64
N THR A 439 -1.81 -12.05 12.11
CA THR A 439 -1.44 -13.27 11.36
C THR A 439 -2.62 -14.22 11.07
N ASN A 440 -3.81 -13.70 10.77
CA ASN A 440 -5.03 -14.51 10.63
C ASN A 440 -5.70 -14.48 9.23
N GLU A 441 -5.07 -13.91 8.21
CA GLU A 441 -5.57 -13.97 6.84
C GLU A 441 -4.84 -15.04 6.00
N PHE A 442 -4.90 -16.29 6.44
CA PHE A 442 -4.78 -17.47 5.56
C PHE A 442 -5.61 -18.60 6.14
N ARG A 443 -6.93 -18.42 6.13
CA ARG A 443 -7.91 -19.51 6.29
C ARG A 443 -9.22 -19.14 5.59
N ALA A 444 -9.25 -19.35 4.28
CA ALA A 444 -10.38 -19.87 3.53
C ALA A 444 -9.85 -20.40 2.19
#